data_AF-A0A1L7CQ80-F1
#
_entry.id   AF-A0A1L7CQ80-F1
#
_cell.length_a   1.000
_cell.length_b   1.000
_cell.length_c   1.000
_cell.angle_alpha   90.00
_cell.angle_beta   90.00
_cell.angle_gamma   90.00
#
_symmetry.space_group_name_H-M   'P 1'
#
loop_
_entity.id
_entity.type
_entity.pdbx_description
1 polymer ?
#
loop_
_entity_poly.entity_id
_entity_poly.type
_entity_poly.pdbx_seq_one_letter_code
_entity_poly.pdbx_strand_id
1 'polypeptide(L)'
;MHAEVSDPDDVLSDEEERGIVADAVRIHAPEVVRELRYLVFAKNDSNVNDTVENYLRDNEPDLIGEDHFADGVLIVGVGLDPRQAFVFAGEDVADELRLRSDDDHLDTSIDAIKPGVEDGNLRGGLFAGAHEAADAEAAGESAYESAREDRTVGVTLGSAGGGIGGMTAAGLFIAGRNKRARALAQARAELDLLTREYGELAGRLDAIDVRAHSLTSPLVDATLRRQWEEVRDRFLSLHDDVDRLGALQLTTPARPGAGGSRAQEADKALYERRGEITEAARAVRRVSYAEDNIDRLFRMENGDVTVRREELQALREDIVAAQVEVKDAGSGLYRELQTLRERAEWMDSDLATGGHGDAAFLDAYLRLLGDYRTALAQLKEEKFDDVDADEATELRAPAIYEPDYRPGYGVYNFVPFWTMAAWHTSNAQTQAQTGTSGAVNTSFSSGFSGAGGSSSF
;
A
#
# COMPACT_ATOMS: atom_id res chain seq x y z
N MET A 1 -23.99 8.89 -3.59
CA MET A 1 -24.10 8.64 -2.15
C MET A 1 -24.99 9.70 -1.51
N HIS A 2 -26.00 9.28 -0.77
CA HIS A 2 -26.80 10.12 0.13
C HIS A 2 -26.21 10.05 1.55
N ALA A 3 -26.20 11.13 2.32
CA ALA A 3 -25.66 11.13 3.68
C ALA A 3 -26.68 11.68 4.68
N GLU A 4 -26.88 10.98 5.80
CA GLU A 4 -27.75 11.39 6.90
C GLU A 4 -27.09 11.15 8.26
N VAL A 5 -27.51 11.93 9.25
CA VAL A 5 -27.09 11.81 10.65
C VAL A 5 -28.31 11.42 11.46
N SER A 6 -28.18 10.39 12.29
CA SER A 6 -29.17 10.02 13.29
C SER A 6 -28.55 10.12 14.68
N ASP A 7 -29.02 11.11 15.44
CA ASP A 7 -28.58 11.43 16.79
C ASP A 7 -29.79 11.44 17.74
N PRO A 8 -30.27 10.25 18.18
CA PRO A 8 -31.50 10.14 18.95
C PRO A 8 -31.45 10.80 20.34
N ASP A 9 -30.27 11.15 20.85
CA ASP A 9 -30.08 11.72 22.17
C ASP A 9 -29.74 13.23 22.15
N ASP A 10 -29.81 13.87 20.97
CA ASP A 10 -29.46 15.28 20.75
C ASP A 10 -28.05 15.64 21.31
N VAL A 11 -27.07 14.79 21.05
CA VAL A 11 -25.66 14.98 21.45
C VAL A 11 -24.99 16.09 20.65
N LEU A 12 -25.29 16.13 19.36
CA LEU A 12 -24.82 17.09 18.37
C LEU A 12 -25.78 18.28 18.32
N SER A 13 -25.24 19.46 18.09
CA SER A 13 -26.07 20.60 17.72
C SER A 13 -26.52 20.52 16.26
N ASP A 14 -27.64 21.17 15.93
CA ASP A 14 -28.13 21.28 14.54
C ASP A 14 -27.06 21.79 13.55
N GLU A 15 -26.09 22.58 14.02
CA GLU A 15 -24.98 23.08 13.19
C GLU A 15 -23.93 22.00 12.93
N GLU A 16 -23.65 21.15 13.90
CA GLU A 16 -22.74 20.02 13.76
C GLU A 16 -23.32 18.95 12.84
N GLU A 17 -24.60 18.60 12.98
CA GLU A 17 -25.28 17.65 12.09
C GLU A 17 -25.24 18.12 10.62
N ARG A 18 -25.61 19.39 10.37
CA ARG A 18 -25.52 20.00 9.04
C ARG A 18 -24.08 20.03 8.54
N GLY A 19 -23.12 20.25 9.44
CA GLY A 19 -21.70 20.22 9.14
C GLY A 19 -21.23 18.84 8.68
N ILE A 20 -21.63 17.78 9.38
CA ILE A 20 -21.28 16.39 9.05
C ILE A 20 -21.84 16.01 7.67
N VAL A 21 -23.11 16.30 7.40
CA VAL A 21 -23.73 16.03 6.09
C VAL A 21 -23.04 16.82 4.97
N ALA A 22 -22.67 18.08 5.23
CA ALA A 22 -21.96 18.90 4.26
C ALA A 22 -20.55 18.36 3.96
N ASP A 23 -19.85 17.85 4.99
CA ASP A 23 -18.52 17.28 4.84
C ASP A 23 -18.56 15.95 4.07
N ALA A 24 -19.64 15.16 4.21
CA ALA A 24 -19.80 13.89 3.50
C ALA A 24 -19.72 14.03 1.96
N VAL A 25 -20.02 15.21 1.39
CA VAL A 25 -19.86 15.50 -0.05
C VAL A 25 -18.40 15.42 -0.50
N ARG A 26 -17.45 15.59 0.43
CA ARG A 26 -16.00 15.53 0.19
C ARG A 26 -15.47 14.10 0.26
N ILE A 27 -16.27 13.14 0.69
CA ILE A 27 -15.89 11.73 0.76
C ILE A 27 -16.07 11.10 -0.63
N HIS A 28 -14.98 10.60 -1.19
CA HIS A 28 -14.96 9.93 -2.49
C HIS A 28 -15.30 8.45 -2.35
N ALA A 29 -16.55 8.13 -2.03
CA ALA A 29 -16.99 6.75 -1.89
C ALA A 29 -17.21 6.06 -3.26
N PRO A 30 -16.91 4.75 -3.39
CA PRO A 30 -17.20 3.99 -4.60
C PRO A 30 -18.71 3.91 -4.87
N GLU A 31 -19.10 3.65 -6.12
CA GLU A 31 -20.51 3.64 -6.55
C GLU A 31 -21.38 2.61 -5.80
N VAL A 32 -20.76 1.59 -5.19
CA VAL A 32 -21.46 0.62 -4.33
C VAL A 32 -22.05 1.30 -3.09
N VAL A 33 -21.43 2.36 -2.57
CA VAL A 33 -21.95 3.13 -1.43
C VAL A 33 -23.03 4.11 -1.93
N ARG A 34 -24.28 3.70 -1.73
CA ARG A 34 -25.46 4.51 -2.08
C ARG A 34 -25.87 5.40 -0.93
N GLU A 35 -25.69 4.94 0.30
CA GLU A 35 -26.10 5.63 1.50
C GLU A 35 -25.01 5.57 2.59
N LEU A 36 -24.70 6.73 3.18
CA LEU A 36 -23.80 6.90 4.32
C LEU A 36 -24.62 7.39 5.52
N ARG A 37 -24.64 6.59 6.58
CA ARG A 37 -25.39 6.86 7.81
C ARG A 37 -24.42 7.15 8.94
N TYR A 38 -24.55 8.32 9.57
CA TYR A 38 -23.86 8.63 10.82
C TYR A 38 -24.76 8.34 12.00
N LEU A 39 -24.27 7.59 13.00
CA LEU A 39 -25.01 7.31 14.22
C LEU A 39 -24.25 7.82 15.46
N VAL A 40 -24.92 8.58 16.33
CA VAL A 40 -24.34 9.05 17.58
C VAL A 40 -25.26 8.70 18.74
N PHE A 41 -24.73 8.03 19.76
CA PHE A 41 -25.49 7.66 20.95
C PHE A 41 -24.86 8.30 22.19
N ALA A 42 -25.65 9.01 22.99
CA ALA A 42 -25.20 9.47 24.30
C ALA A 42 -24.99 8.28 25.24
N LYS A 43 -25.85 7.26 25.09
CA LYS A 43 -25.81 6.00 25.84
C LYS A 43 -26.06 4.82 24.94
N ASN A 44 -25.32 3.76 25.16
CA ASN A 44 -25.41 2.52 24.40
C ASN A 44 -25.27 1.32 25.34
N ASP A 45 -25.60 0.14 24.82
CA ASP A 45 -25.35 -1.11 25.52
C ASP A 45 -23.85 -1.36 25.65
N SER A 46 -23.45 -2.29 26.53
CA SER A 46 -22.06 -2.75 26.62
C SER A 46 -21.50 -3.28 25.30
N ASN A 47 -22.40 -3.71 24.41
CA ASN A 47 -22.10 -4.03 23.03
C ASN A 47 -22.88 -3.08 22.11
N VAL A 48 -22.23 -2.03 21.62
CA VAL A 48 -22.86 -1.05 20.72
C VAL A 48 -23.43 -1.68 19.43
N ASN A 49 -22.95 -2.85 19.01
CA ASN A 49 -23.49 -3.58 17.86
C ASN A 49 -24.98 -3.89 18.06
N ASP A 50 -25.36 -4.30 19.27
CA ASP A 50 -26.76 -4.59 19.61
C ASP A 50 -27.61 -3.32 19.64
N THR A 51 -27.03 -2.21 20.11
CA THR A 51 -27.69 -0.90 20.11
C THR A 51 -27.97 -0.43 18.67
N VAL A 52 -27.00 -0.56 17.76
CA VAL A 52 -27.16 -0.21 16.35
C VAL A 52 -28.19 -1.10 15.67
N GLU A 53 -28.14 -2.42 15.89
CA GLU A 53 -29.12 -3.34 15.32
C GLU A 53 -30.55 -2.96 15.76
N ASN A 54 -30.77 -2.82 17.07
CA ASN A 54 -32.08 -2.50 17.62
C ASN A 54 -32.57 -1.13 17.13
N TYR A 55 -31.70 -0.13 17.11
CA TYR A 55 -32.04 1.21 16.64
C TYR A 55 -32.51 1.19 15.18
N LEU A 56 -31.76 0.54 14.29
CA LEU A 56 -32.12 0.47 12.86
C LEU A 56 -33.39 -0.34 12.64
N ARG A 57 -33.61 -1.44 13.38
CA ARG A 57 -34.86 -2.22 13.28
C ARG A 57 -36.09 -1.39 13.65
N ASP A 58 -35.97 -0.54 14.67
CA ASP A 58 -37.10 0.23 15.20
C ASP A 58 -37.34 1.52 14.41
N ASN A 59 -36.30 2.16 13.87
CA ASN A 59 -36.38 3.52 13.33
C ASN A 59 -36.10 3.59 11.83
N GLU A 60 -35.24 2.72 11.30
CA GLU A 60 -34.75 2.77 9.91
C GLU A 60 -34.74 1.36 9.26
N PRO A 61 -35.91 0.70 9.16
CA PRO A 61 -36.00 -0.69 8.72
C PRO A 61 -35.57 -0.90 7.25
N ASP A 62 -35.46 0.18 6.47
CA ASP A 62 -34.97 0.11 5.09
C ASP A 62 -33.45 -0.10 5.01
N LEU A 63 -32.70 0.18 6.09
CA LEU A 63 -31.25 0.02 6.16
C LEU A 63 -30.80 -1.32 6.74
N ILE A 64 -31.73 -2.14 7.22
CA ILE A 64 -31.43 -3.41 7.88
C ILE A 64 -32.35 -4.54 7.42
N GLY A 65 -31.76 -5.66 6.99
CA GLY A 65 -32.47 -6.86 6.59
C GLY A 65 -32.76 -7.82 7.76
N GLU A 66 -33.15 -9.04 7.43
CA GLU A 66 -33.34 -10.10 8.45
C GLU A 66 -32.01 -10.41 9.16
N ASP A 67 -30.94 -10.65 8.38
CA ASP A 67 -29.67 -11.19 8.91
C ASP A 67 -28.43 -10.31 8.64
N HIS A 68 -28.54 -9.24 7.84
CA HIS A 68 -27.44 -8.33 7.47
C HIS A 68 -27.96 -6.91 7.18
N PHE A 69 -27.07 -5.91 7.17
CA PHE A 69 -27.42 -4.55 6.75
C PHE A 69 -27.75 -4.50 5.26
N ALA A 70 -28.58 -3.54 4.85
CA ALA A 70 -29.02 -3.45 3.46
C ALA A 70 -27.86 -3.17 2.49
N ASP A 71 -27.93 -3.75 1.29
CA ASP A 71 -26.95 -3.54 0.23
C ASP A 71 -26.81 -2.02 -0.08
N GLY A 72 -25.56 -1.56 -0.21
CA GLY A 72 -25.22 -0.19 -0.54
C GLY A 72 -25.16 0.80 0.62
N VAL A 73 -25.31 0.32 1.86
CA VAL A 73 -25.25 1.13 3.09
C VAL A 73 -23.85 1.06 3.72
N LEU A 74 -23.33 2.22 4.12
CA LEU A 74 -22.18 2.38 5.01
C LEU A 74 -22.64 3.14 6.27
N ILE A 75 -22.39 2.59 7.45
CA ILE A 75 -22.76 3.17 8.76
C ILE A 75 -21.49 3.46 9.54
N VAL A 76 -21.35 4.67 10.05
CA VAL A 76 -20.20 5.11 10.85
C VAL A 76 -20.72 5.81 12.09
N GLY A 77 -20.17 5.51 13.27
CA GLY A 77 -20.72 6.12 14.46
C GLY A 77 -19.95 5.91 15.75
N VAL A 78 -20.50 6.49 16.81
CA VAL A 78 -19.93 6.42 18.15
C VAL A 78 -21.01 6.35 19.22
N GLY A 79 -20.78 5.51 20.22
CA GLY A 79 -21.47 5.53 21.51
C GLY A 79 -20.56 6.18 22.56
N LEU A 80 -21.11 7.07 23.39
CA LEU A 80 -20.32 7.85 24.37
C LEU A 80 -20.31 7.25 25.77
N ASP A 81 -21.24 6.35 26.10
CA ASP A 81 -21.35 5.69 27.41
C ASP A 81 -21.98 4.29 27.27
N PRO A 82 -21.17 3.21 27.19
CA PRO A 82 -19.70 3.21 27.17
C PRO A 82 -19.12 3.73 25.85
N ARG A 83 -17.91 4.31 25.92
CA ARG A 83 -17.18 4.83 24.75
C ARG A 83 -16.81 3.71 23.77
N GLN A 84 -17.48 3.69 22.62
CA GLN A 84 -17.27 2.69 21.57
C GLN A 84 -17.43 3.34 20.20
N ALA A 85 -16.46 3.15 19.31
CA ALA A 85 -16.53 3.56 17.91
C ALA A 85 -16.93 2.36 17.05
N PHE A 86 -17.64 2.58 15.95
CA PHE A 86 -18.10 1.50 15.10
C PHE A 86 -18.21 1.90 13.63
N VAL A 87 -18.01 0.90 12.77
CA VAL A 87 -18.21 0.97 11.32
C VAL A 87 -18.96 -0.30 10.91
N PHE A 88 -20.09 -0.16 10.23
CA PHE A 88 -20.86 -1.27 9.67
C PHE A 88 -21.18 -1.02 8.21
N ALA A 89 -21.45 -2.09 7.47
CA ALA A 89 -21.76 -1.98 6.06
C ALA A 89 -22.70 -3.09 5.58
N GLY A 90 -23.44 -2.80 4.51
CA GLY A 90 -24.06 -3.84 3.69
C GLY A 90 -22.99 -4.78 3.13
N GLU A 91 -23.36 -6.02 2.82
CA GLU A 91 -22.40 -7.05 2.41
C GLU A 91 -21.61 -6.68 1.15
N ASP A 92 -22.23 -5.99 0.20
CA ASP A 92 -21.56 -5.49 -1.02
C ASP A 92 -20.56 -4.37 -0.75
N VAL A 93 -20.90 -3.44 0.14
CA VAL A 93 -20.04 -2.35 0.57
C VAL A 93 -18.85 -2.90 1.35
N ALA A 94 -19.09 -3.82 2.30
CA ALA A 94 -18.05 -4.45 3.09
C ALA A 94 -17.08 -5.29 2.24
N ASP A 95 -17.58 -5.95 1.18
CA ASP A 95 -16.77 -6.73 0.23
C ASP A 95 -15.82 -5.89 -0.64
N GLU A 96 -16.26 -4.68 -0.98
CA GLU A 96 -15.52 -3.74 -1.84
C GLU A 96 -14.50 -2.94 -1.01
N LEU A 97 -14.93 -2.47 0.15
CA LEU A 97 -14.15 -1.62 1.05
C LEU A 97 -13.40 -2.40 2.12
N ARG A 98 -13.47 -3.74 2.16
CA ARG A 98 -12.76 -4.58 3.14
C ARG A 98 -13.07 -4.22 4.59
N LEU A 99 -14.35 -4.16 4.90
CA LEU A 99 -14.84 -3.81 6.24
C LEU A 99 -15.29 -5.06 7.01
N ARG A 100 -14.58 -6.18 6.88
CA ARG A 100 -14.87 -7.41 7.65
C ARG A 100 -13.86 -7.64 8.76
N SER A 101 -14.23 -8.53 9.68
CA SER A 101 -13.41 -8.89 10.85
C SER A 101 -12.00 -9.41 10.54
N ASP A 102 -11.77 -9.89 9.31
CA ASP A 102 -10.47 -10.40 8.85
C ASP A 102 -9.68 -9.37 8.02
N ASP A 103 -10.15 -8.13 7.93
CA ASP A 103 -9.55 -7.06 7.13
C ASP A 103 -9.04 -5.91 8.02
N ASP A 104 -7.74 -5.58 7.93
CA ASP A 104 -7.10 -4.50 8.71
C ASP A 104 -7.71 -3.11 8.45
N HIS A 105 -8.37 -2.94 7.30
CA HIS A 105 -9.02 -1.69 6.95
C HIS A 105 -10.25 -1.40 7.82
N LEU A 106 -10.95 -2.43 8.32
CA LEU A 106 -12.02 -2.26 9.31
C LEU A 106 -11.48 -1.64 10.59
N ASP A 107 -10.38 -2.20 11.10
CA ASP A 107 -9.74 -1.75 12.35
C ASP A 107 -9.26 -0.30 12.19
N THR A 108 -8.57 0.00 11.08
CA THR A 108 -8.08 1.34 10.74
C THR A 108 -9.22 2.36 10.63
N SER A 109 -10.33 1.98 10.00
CA SER A 109 -11.51 2.84 9.86
C SER A 109 -12.15 3.17 11.20
N ILE A 110 -12.24 2.19 12.11
CA ILE A 110 -12.78 2.38 13.47
C ILE A 110 -11.82 3.24 14.30
N ASP A 111 -10.51 3.01 14.18
CA ASP A 111 -9.48 3.76 14.91
C ASP A 111 -9.39 5.22 14.48
N ALA A 112 -9.62 5.54 13.20
CA ALA A 112 -9.66 6.90 12.69
C ALA A 112 -10.73 7.77 13.37
N ILE A 113 -11.78 7.17 13.94
CA ILE A 113 -12.85 7.87 14.66
C ILE A 113 -12.35 8.37 16.03
N LYS A 114 -11.53 7.55 16.72
CA LYS A 114 -11.26 7.68 18.16
C LYS A 114 -10.57 8.99 18.54
N PRO A 115 -9.48 9.45 17.88
CA PRO A 115 -8.77 10.67 18.28
C PRO A 115 -9.68 11.91 18.27
N GLY A 116 -10.51 12.04 17.23
CA GLY A 116 -11.46 13.15 17.13
C GLY A 116 -12.48 13.14 18.26
N VAL A 117 -12.99 11.97 18.64
CA VAL A 117 -13.96 11.85 19.74
C VAL A 117 -13.31 12.06 21.10
N GLU A 118 -12.09 11.56 21.32
CA GLU A 118 -11.32 11.78 22.56
C GLU A 118 -11.05 13.27 22.82
N ASP A 119 -10.74 14.01 21.75
CA ASP A 119 -10.52 15.46 21.77
C ASP A 119 -11.82 16.28 21.85
N GLY A 120 -12.98 15.63 21.90
CA GLY A 120 -14.30 16.28 21.95
C GLY A 120 -14.76 16.87 20.61
N ASN A 121 -14.12 16.50 19.50
CA ASN A 121 -14.47 16.89 18.14
C ASN A 121 -15.19 15.73 17.41
N LEU A 122 -16.44 15.47 17.80
CA LEU A 122 -17.26 14.37 17.25
C LEU A 122 -17.39 14.46 15.72
N ARG A 123 -17.66 15.66 15.19
CA ARG A 123 -17.74 15.89 13.73
C ARG A 123 -16.45 15.51 13.02
N GLY A 124 -15.30 15.89 13.57
CA GLY A 124 -14.00 15.54 13.01
C GLY A 124 -13.70 14.03 13.04
N GLY A 125 -14.00 13.37 14.16
CA GLY A 125 -13.83 11.93 14.30
C GLY A 125 -14.74 11.13 13.34
N LEU A 126 -16.02 11.49 13.28
CA LEU A 126 -16.97 10.84 12.36
C LEU A 126 -16.58 11.04 10.89
N PHE A 127 -16.17 12.25 10.51
CA PHE A 127 -15.68 12.49 9.15
C PHE A 127 -14.43 11.68 8.85
N ALA A 128 -13.47 11.59 9.77
CA ALA A 128 -12.25 10.81 9.57
C ALA A 128 -12.55 9.32 9.37
N GLY A 129 -13.36 8.72 10.23
CA GLY A 129 -13.75 7.32 10.09
C GLY A 129 -14.56 7.03 8.82
N ALA A 130 -15.46 7.93 8.43
CA ALA A 130 -16.22 7.77 7.18
C ALA A 130 -15.39 8.01 5.93
N HIS A 131 -14.43 8.92 5.98
CA HIS A 131 -13.49 9.13 4.90
C HIS A 131 -12.62 7.89 4.68
N GLU A 132 -12.07 7.34 5.76
CA GLU A 132 -11.25 6.13 5.75
C GLU A 132 -12.07 4.91 5.29
N ALA A 133 -13.21 4.65 5.93
CA ALA A 133 -14.05 3.49 5.59
C ALA A 133 -14.52 3.50 4.13
N ALA A 134 -14.71 4.67 3.54
CA ALA A 134 -15.14 4.83 2.15
C ALA A 134 -13.98 4.87 1.14
N ASP A 135 -12.73 4.85 1.60
CA ASP A 135 -11.55 4.93 0.75
C ASP A 135 -11.25 3.58 0.09
N ALA A 136 -11.71 3.44 -1.15
CA ALA A 136 -11.46 2.25 -1.95
C ALA A 136 -9.99 2.09 -2.37
N GLU A 137 -9.21 3.18 -2.37
CA GLU A 137 -7.77 3.13 -2.65
C GLU A 137 -7.01 2.61 -1.41
N ALA A 138 -7.36 3.08 -0.21
CA ALA A 138 -6.83 2.54 1.06
C ALA A 138 -7.28 1.08 1.31
N ALA A 139 -8.52 0.71 0.95
CA ALA A 139 -8.97 -0.68 0.91
C ALA A 139 -8.19 -1.53 -0.13
N GLY A 140 -7.75 -0.90 -1.23
CA GLY A 140 -6.88 -1.50 -2.24
C GLY A 140 -5.41 -1.58 -1.80
N GLU A 141 -4.96 -0.66 -0.96
CA GLU A 141 -3.61 -0.59 -0.42
C GLU A 141 -3.44 -1.54 0.76
N SER A 142 -4.42 -1.68 1.65
CA SER A 142 -4.51 -2.74 2.67
C SER A 142 -4.58 -4.15 2.07
N ALA A 143 -5.12 -4.31 0.85
CA ALA A 143 -4.99 -5.53 0.05
C ALA A 143 -3.58 -5.87 -0.37
N TYR A 144 -2.86 -4.81 -0.68
CA TYR A 144 -1.49 -4.84 -1.11
C TYR A 144 -0.58 -4.98 0.11
N GLU A 145 -0.96 -4.43 1.28
CA GLU A 145 -0.32 -4.51 2.60
C GLU A 145 -0.51 -5.85 3.29
N SER A 146 -1.70 -6.45 3.29
CA SER A 146 -1.88 -7.85 3.70
C SER A 146 -1.19 -8.85 2.73
N ALA A 147 -0.90 -8.43 1.50
CA ALA A 147 0.03 -9.11 0.59
C ALA A 147 1.49 -8.64 0.72
N ARG A 148 1.76 -7.58 1.52
CA ARG A 148 3.07 -6.98 1.79
C ARG A 148 3.51 -7.07 3.26
N GLU A 149 2.74 -7.66 4.16
CA GLU A 149 3.24 -8.41 5.33
C GLU A 149 4.18 -9.52 4.81
N ASP A 150 4.06 -9.86 3.53
CA ASP A 150 4.95 -10.68 2.72
C ASP A 150 5.86 -9.89 1.73
N ARG A 151 5.89 -8.53 1.74
CA ARG A 151 6.69 -7.62 0.84
C ARG A 151 6.55 -6.05 0.86
N THR A 152 6.55 -5.32 1.98
CA THR A 152 7.07 -3.92 2.09
C THR A 152 6.49 -2.80 1.15
N VAL A 153 5.47 -2.02 1.59
CA VAL A 153 4.96 -0.65 1.17
C VAL A 153 5.90 0.38 0.52
N GLY A 154 5.57 0.92 -0.65
CA GLY A 154 6.01 2.23 -1.16
C GLY A 154 5.37 2.54 -2.50
N VAL A 155 4.45 3.52 -2.56
CA VAL A 155 3.87 4.08 -3.80
C VAL A 155 4.67 5.31 -4.18
N THR A 156 5.18 5.38 -5.41
CA THR A 156 5.72 6.64 -5.97
C THR A 156 5.00 7.02 -7.26
N LEU A 157 4.21 8.09 -7.21
CA LEU A 157 3.73 8.82 -8.39
C LEU A 157 4.90 9.54 -9.08
N GLY A 158 5.04 9.40 -10.41
CA GLY A 158 5.62 10.48 -11.24
C GLY A 158 6.55 10.10 -12.40
N SER A 159 5.98 10.14 -13.62
CA SER A 159 6.57 10.53 -14.92
C SER A 159 7.70 9.73 -15.60
N ALA A 160 7.29 9.01 -16.66
CA ALA A 160 7.80 9.05 -18.05
C ALA A 160 9.32 9.13 -18.35
N GLY A 161 9.90 8.01 -18.81
CA GLY A 161 11.16 7.99 -19.58
C GLY A 161 11.44 6.62 -20.21
N GLY A 162 11.15 6.48 -21.51
CA GLY A 162 11.05 5.18 -22.21
C GLY A 162 12.33 4.36 -22.39
N GLY A 163 12.13 3.04 -22.44
CA GLY A 163 13.09 2.04 -22.93
C GLY A 163 12.50 0.63 -22.87
N ILE A 164 11.92 0.18 -24.00
CA ILE A 164 11.54 -1.20 -24.38
C ILE A 164 11.08 -2.14 -23.26
N GLY A 165 9.80 -2.05 -22.89
CA GLY A 165 9.14 -3.04 -22.02
C GLY A 165 8.01 -2.44 -21.20
N GLY A 166 7.02 -1.82 -21.85
CA GLY A 166 5.89 -1.22 -21.16
C GLY A 166 5.07 -2.27 -20.40
N MET A 167 5.31 -2.38 -19.10
CA MET A 167 4.37 -2.96 -18.15
C MET A 167 3.94 -1.87 -17.18
N THR A 168 3.04 -1.01 -17.63
CA THR A 168 2.09 -0.40 -16.71
C THR A 168 1.39 -1.54 -16.00
N ALA A 169 1.45 -1.58 -14.66
CA ALA A 169 0.68 -2.49 -13.82
C ALA A 169 -0.75 -2.58 -14.38
N ALA A 170 -1.03 -3.65 -15.12
CA ALA A 170 -2.31 -3.81 -15.78
C ALA A 170 -3.33 -4.11 -14.70
N GLY A 171 -4.09 -3.08 -14.35
CA GLY A 171 -5.20 -3.16 -13.42
C GLY A 171 -6.15 -4.30 -13.79
N LEU A 172 -6.58 -5.04 -12.78
CA LEU A 172 -7.74 -5.91 -12.86
C LEU A 172 -8.53 -5.78 -11.56
N PHE A 173 -9.27 -4.67 -11.44
CA PHE A 173 -10.47 -4.64 -10.63
C PHE A 173 -11.51 -5.56 -11.30
N ILE A 174 -11.68 -6.77 -10.76
CA ILE A 174 -12.82 -7.63 -11.10
C ILE A 174 -13.80 -7.61 -9.93
N ALA A 175 -14.87 -6.83 -10.09
CA ALA A 175 -16.05 -6.88 -9.23
C ALA A 175 -16.65 -8.30 -9.27
N GLY A 176 -16.56 -9.00 -8.15
CA GLY A 176 -17.11 -10.35 -7.99
C GLY A 176 -17.09 -10.81 -6.54
N ARG A 177 -18.29 -11.05 -5.98
CA ARG A 177 -18.63 -11.50 -4.61
C ARG A 177 -18.06 -12.89 -4.18
N ASN A 178 -16.92 -13.34 -4.74
CA ASN A 178 -16.36 -14.66 -4.41
C ASN A 178 -14.83 -14.59 -4.27
N LYS A 179 -14.30 -14.76 -3.04
CA LYS A 179 -12.85 -14.90 -2.75
C LYS A 179 -12.17 -15.90 -3.70
N ARG A 180 -12.86 -16.99 -4.05
CA ARG A 180 -12.40 -17.98 -5.03
C ARG A 180 -12.31 -17.45 -6.46
N ALA A 181 -13.26 -16.62 -6.89
CA ALA A 181 -13.27 -16.03 -8.23
C ALA A 181 -12.15 -14.99 -8.40
N ARG A 182 -11.90 -14.17 -7.37
CA ARG A 182 -10.76 -13.23 -7.32
C ARG A 182 -9.42 -13.97 -7.41
N ALA A 183 -9.21 -14.98 -6.55
CA ALA A 183 -8.00 -15.81 -6.58
C ALA A 183 -7.80 -16.54 -7.93
N LEU A 184 -8.87 -16.98 -8.57
CA LEU A 184 -8.81 -17.59 -9.91
C LEU A 184 -8.47 -16.58 -11.00
N ALA A 185 -9.01 -15.37 -10.93
CA ALA A 185 -8.67 -14.30 -11.88
C ALA A 185 -7.21 -13.90 -11.76
N GLN A 186 -6.71 -13.72 -10.53
CA GLN A 186 -5.31 -13.44 -10.25
C GLN A 186 -4.40 -14.57 -10.76
N ALA A 187 -4.69 -15.83 -10.40
CA ALA A 187 -3.91 -16.97 -10.85
C ALA A 187 -3.88 -17.10 -12.38
N ARG A 188 -4.98 -16.76 -13.08
CA ARG A 188 -4.98 -16.74 -14.55
C ARG A 188 -4.12 -15.62 -15.11
N ALA A 189 -4.18 -14.42 -14.54
CA ALA A 189 -3.36 -13.28 -14.99
C ALA A 189 -1.87 -13.55 -14.74
N GLU A 190 -1.52 -14.10 -13.58
CA GLU A 190 -0.15 -14.46 -13.23
C GLU A 190 0.39 -15.62 -14.07
N LEU A 191 -0.48 -16.58 -14.43
CA LEU A 191 -0.11 -17.65 -15.35
C LEU A 191 0.11 -17.11 -16.78
N ASP A 192 -0.69 -16.15 -17.25
CA ASP A 192 -0.46 -15.50 -18.55
C ASP A 192 0.86 -14.72 -18.56
N LEU A 193 1.14 -13.97 -17.48
CA LEU A 193 2.42 -13.29 -17.29
C LEU A 193 3.58 -14.28 -17.31
N LEU A 194 3.49 -15.37 -16.54
CA LEU A 194 4.51 -16.41 -16.46
C LEU A 194 4.82 -17.01 -17.84
N THR A 195 3.81 -17.41 -18.61
CA THR A 195 4.05 -18.10 -19.90
C THR A 195 4.52 -17.18 -21.01
N ARG A 196 4.16 -15.89 -20.96
CA ARG A 196 4.57 -14.90 -21.95
C ARG A 196 5.95 -14.33 -21.65
N GLU A 197 6.15 -13.82 -20.43
CA GLU A 197 7.35 -13.06 -20.09
C GLU A 197 8.54 -13.96 -19.77
N TYR A 198 8.32 -15.18 -19.26
CA TYR A 198 9.43 -16.09 -18.98
C TYR A 198 10.26 -16.37 -20.23
N GLY A 199 9.62 -16.66 -21.37
CA GLY A 199 10.34 -16.95 -22.61
C GLY A 199 11.13 -15.74 -23.13
N GLU A 200 10.57 -14.55 -23.02
CA GLU A 200 11.23 -13.30 -23.42
C GLU A 200 12.43 -12.98 -22.52
N LEU A 201 12.26 -13.07 -21.20
CA LEU A 201 13.31 -12.84 -20.22
C LEU A 201 14.41 -13.90 -20.31
N ALA A 202 14.06 -15.18 -20.46
CA ALA A 202 15.03 -16.25 -20.63
C ALA A 202 15.88 -16.04 -21.89
N GLY A 203 15.28 -15.55 -22.99
CA GLY A 203 16.00 -15.23 -24.22
C GLY A 203 16.99 -14.07 -24.10
N ARG A 204 16.82 -13.17 -23.13
CA ARG A 204 17.69 -12.00 -22.91
C ARG A 204 18.48 -12.04 -21.61
N LEU A 205 18.32 -13.07 -20.78
CA LEU A 205 18.97 -13.20 -19.48
C LEU A 205 20.50 -13.07 -19.56
N ASP A 206 21.12 -13.68 -20.58
CA ASP A 206 22.57 -13.56 -20.82
C ASP A 206 23.00 -12.10 -21.06
N ALA A 207 22.19 -11.32 -21.79
CA ALA A 207 22.49 -9.92 -22.05
C ALA A 207 22.35 -9.07 -20.77
N ILE A 208 21.34 -9.37 -19.93
CA ILE A 208 21.16 -8.73 -18.63
C ILE A 208 22.36 -9.06 -17.73
N ASP A 209 22.77 -10.33 -17.67
CA ASP A 209 23.90 -10.77 -16.85
C ASP A 209 25.22 -10.12 -17.29
N VAL A 210 25.47 -10.03 -18.60
CA VAL A 210 26.62 -9.29 -19.14
C VAL A 210 26.57 -7.82 -18.73
N ARG A 211 25.40 -7.18 -18.82
CA ARG A 211 25.24 -5.78 -18.43
C ARG A 211 25.48 -5.59 -16.93
N ALA A 212 24.92 -6.43 -16.07
CA ALA A 212 25.13 -6.42 -14.63
C ALA A 212 26.62 -6.55 -14.27
N HIS A 213 27.35 -7.44 -14.95
CA HIS A 213 28.79 -7.62 -14.74
C HIS A 213 29.65 -6.49 -15.33
N SER A 214 29.14 -5.76 -16.32
CA SER A 214 29.82 -4.61 -16.92
C SER A 214 29.81 -3.36 -16.05
N LEU A 215 28.94 -3.30 -15.03
CA LEU A 215 28.88 -2.19 -14.09
C LEU A 215 30.14 -2.16 -13.22
N THR A 216 30.78 -0.99 -13.16
CA THR A 216 32.06 -0.80 -12.48
C THR A 216 32.07 0.38 -11.51
N SER A 217 30.98 1.15 -11.44
CA SER A 217 30.95 2.29 -10.54
C SER A 217 30.90 1.87 -9.07
N PRO A 218 31.25 2.78 -8.14
CA PRO A 218 31.11 2.50 -6.72
C PRO A 218 29.66 2.44 -6.23
N LEU A 219 28.66 2.67 -7.10
CA LEU A 219 27.24 2.39 -6.80
C LEU A 219 26.94 0.88 -6.79
N VAL A 220 27.81 0.07 -7.39
CA VAL A 220 27.64 -1.39 -7.50
C VAL A 220 28.50 -2.11 -6.48
N ASP A 221 27.94 -2.31 -5.30
CA ASP A 221 28.60 -3.01 -4.19
C ASP A 221 28.38 -4.54 -4.22
N ALA A 222 28.93 -5.23 -3.23
CA ALA A 222 28.80 -6.68 -3.09
C ALA A 222 27.36 -7.12 -2.78
N THR A 223 26.54 -6.26 -2.16
CA THR A 223 25.14 -6.56 -1.86
C THR A 223 24.31 -6.56 -3.13
N LEU A 224 24.49 -5.56 -4.00
CA LEU A 224 23.81 -5.49 -5.28
C LEU A 224 24.15 -6.70 -6.16
N ARG A 225 25.43 -7.08 -6.24
CA ARG A 225 25.87 -8.26 -7.00
C ARG A 225 25.22 -9.54 -6.48
N ARG A 226 25.18 -9.72 -5.16
CA ARG A 226 24.50 -10.85 -4.53
C ARG A 226 23.01 -10.87 -4.83
N GLN A 227 22.32 -9.73 -4.75
CA GLN A 227 20.90 -9.63 -5.05
C GLN A 227 20.59 -10.00 -6.51
N TRP A 228 21.45 -9.60 -7.46
CA TRP A 228 21.31 -10.02 -8.87
C TRP A 228 21.50 -11.53 -9.02
N GLU A 229 22.55 -12.09 -8.43
CA GLU A 229 22.82 -13.54 -8.48
C GLU A 229 21.64 -14.35 -7.92
N GLU A 230 21.09 -13.95 -6.77
CA GLU A 230 19.93 -14.59 -6.15
C GLU A 230 18.70 -14.59 -7.07
N VAL A 231 18.43 -13.47 -7.73
CA VAL A 231 17.27 -13.33 -8.64
C VAL A 231 17.46 -14.13 -9.91
N ARG A 232 18.64 -14.06 -10.52
CA ARG A 232 18.99 -14.83 -11.71
C ARG A 232 18.89 -16.33 -11.43
N ASP A 233 19.50 -16.80 -10.35
CA ASP A 233 19.54 -18.22 -10.03
C ASP A 233 18.14 -18.74 -9.67
N ARG A 234 17.32 -17.93 -8.97
CA ARG A 234 15.91 -18.25 -8.73
C ARG A 234 15.13 -18.35 -10.04
N PHE A 235 15.32 -17.44 -10.98
CA PHE A 235 14.66 -17.48 -12.28
C PHE A 235 15.06 -18.68 -13.13
N LEU A 236 16.36 -19.02 -13.16
CA LEU A 236 16.85 -20.22 -13.84
C LEU A 236 16.24 -21.50 -13.26
N SER A 237 15.97 -21.54 -11.96
CA SER A 237 15.30 -22.67 -11.32
C SER A 237 13.82 -22.84 -11.70
N LEU A 238 13.19 -21.82 -12.32
CA LEU A 238 11.77 -21.87 -12.72
C LEU A 238 11.50 -22.72 -13.95
N HIS A 239 12.52 -23.17 -14.70
CA HIS A 239 12.31 -23.87 -15.98
C HIS A 239 11.32 -25.05 -15.86
N ASP A 240 11.54 -25.92 -14.87
CA ASP A 240 10.68 -27.07 -14.62
C ASP A 240 9.27 -26.67 -14.12
N ASP A 241 9.17 -25.55 -13.39
CA ASP A 241 7.90 -25.03 -12.90
C ASP A 241 7.08 -24.39 -14.03
N VAL A 242 7.71 -23.67 -14.96
CA VAL A 242 7.03 -23.03 -16.10
C VAL A 242 6.45 -24.07 -17.05
N ASP A 243 7.19 -25.12 -17.38
CA ASP A 243 6.68 -26.21 -18.23
C ASP A 243 5.48 -26.91 -17.57
N ARG A 244 5.58 -27.17 -16.26
CA ARG A 244 4.52 -27.81 -15.48
C ARG A 244 3.28 -26.93 -15.36
N LEU A 245 3.46 -25.64 -15.05
CA LEU A 245 2.36 -24.68 -14.84
C LEU A 245 1.75 -24.23 -16.17
N GLY A 246 2.55 -24.06 -17.22
CA GLY A 246 2.08 -23.70 -18.57
C GLY A 246 1.13 -24.74 -19.17
N ALA A 247 1.30 -26.02 -18.81
CA ALA A 247 0.34 -27.07 -19.17
C ALA A 247 -1.09 -26.79 -18.65
N LEU A 248 -1.24 -26.05 -17.54
CA LEU A 248 -2.55 -25.63 -17.02
C LEU A 248 -3.23 -24.63 -17.95
N GLN A 249 -2.47 -23.75 -18.61
CA GLN A 249 -3.02 -22.76 -19.56
C GLN A 249 -3.66 -23.44 -20.77
N LEU A 250 -3.05 -24.52 -21.27
CA LEU A 250 -3.59 -25.33 -22.38
C LEU A 250 -4.89 -26.07 -22.02
N THR A 251 -5.16 -26.26 -20.74
CA THR A 251 -6.39 -26.91 -20.24
C THR A 251 -7.48 -25.92 -19.84
N THR A 252 -7.16 -24.62 -19.76
CA THR A 252 -8.09 -23.57 -19.33
C THR A 252 -8.89 -23.05 -20.54
N PRO A 253 -10.23 -23.11 -20.52
CA PRO A 253 -11.02 -22.56 -21.63
C PRO A 253 -10.88 -21.04 -21.67
N ALA A 254 -10.61 -20.49 -22.87
CA ALA A 254 -10.36 -19.07 -23.12
C ALA A 254 -11.54 -18.11 -22.82
N ARG A 255 -12.68 -18.62 -22.34
CA ARG A 255 -13.88 -17.82 -22.08
C ARG A 255 -14.38 -18.01 -20.65
N PRO A 256 -14.50 -16.93 -19.84
CA PRO A 256 -15.25 -16.96 -18.59
C PRO A 256 -16.68 -17.45 -18.86
N GLY A 257 -17.13 -18.48 -18.15
CA GLY A 257 -18.51 -18.99 -18.27
C GLY A 257 -18.75 -20.03 -19.38
N ALA A 258 -17.71 -20.61 -19.99
CA ALA A 258 -17.85 -21.80 -20.82
C ALA A 258 -18.24 -23.01 -19.94
N GLY A 259 -19.53 -23.09 -19.57
CA GLY A 259 -20.06 -24.11 -18.68
C GLY A 259 -19.84 -25.52 -19.23
N GLY A 260 -19.10 -26.34 -18.48
CA GLY A 260 -18.83 -27.75 -18.76
C GLY A 260 -17.86 -28.36 -17.74
N SER A 261 -17.82 -29.69 -17.61
CA SER A 261 -16.97 -30.40 -16.63
C SER A 261 -15.48 -30.05 -16.78
N ARG A 262 -15.02 -29.89 -18.02
CA ARG A 262 -13.61 -29.55 -18.34
C ARG A 262 -13.20 -28.16 -17.85
N ALA A 263 -14.10 -27.18 -17.88
CA ALA A 263 -13.83 -25.83 -17.38
C ALA A 263 -13.73 -25.81 -15.85
N GLN A 264 -14.59 -26.60 -15.17
CA GLN A 264 -14.57 -26.74 -13.72
C GLN A 264 -13.31 -27.47 -13.23
N GLU A 265 -12.83 -28.47 -13.97
CA GLU A 265 -11.58 -29.17 -13.67
C GLU A 265 -10.35 -28.25 -13.83
N ALA A 266 -10.32 -27.42 -14.88
CA ALA A 266 -9.26 -26.44 -15.09
C ALA A 266 -9.23 -25.37 -13.98
N ASP A 267 -10.40 -24.82 -13.61
CA ASP A 267 -10.51 -23.86 -12.51
C ASP A 267 -10.12 -24.47 -11.17
N LYS A 268 -10.49 -25.73 -10.93
CA LYS A 268 -10.04 -26.44 -9.73
C LYS A 268 -8.51 -26.58 -9.71
N ALA A 269 -7.89 -27.00 -10.80
CA ALA A 269 -6.44 -27.15 -10.89
C ALA A 269 -5.69 -25.82 -10.72
N LEU A 270 -6.18 -24.73 -11.34
CA LEU A 270 -5.63 -23.38 -11.17
C LEU A 270 -5.74 -22.92 -9.71
N TYR A 271 -6.89 -23.11 -9.08
CA TYR A 271 -7.10 -22.70 -7.69
C TYR A 271 -6.21 -23.47 -6.72
N GLU A 272 -6.03 -24.78 -6.95
CA GLU A 272 -5.16 -25.63 -6.13
C GLU A 272 -3.67 -25.25 -6.25
N ARG A 273 -3.24 -24.81 -7.44
CA ARG A 273 -1.84 -24.43 -7.72
C ARG A 273 -1.56 -22.93 -7.60
N ARG A 274 -2.53 -22.11 -7.17
CA ARG A 274 -2.43 -20.64 -7.17
C ARG A 274 -1.16 -20.12 -6.49
N GLY A 275 -0.74 -20.71 -5.36
CA GLY A 275 0.46 -20.27 -4.65
C GLY A 275 1.75 -20.49 -5.46
N GLU A 276 1.86 -21.63 -6.16
CA GLU A 276 2.99 -21.90 -7.05
C GLU A 276 3.02 -20.94 -8.24
N ILE A 277 1.85 -20.61 -8.80
CA ILE A 277 1.70 -19.63 -9.89
C ILE A 277 2.14 -18.24 -9.42
N THR A 278 1.67 -17.80 -8.24
CA THR A 278 2.04 -16.52 -7.65
C THR A 278 3.54 -16.45 -7.39
N GLU A 279 4.16 -17.49 -6.82
CA GLU A 279 5.60 -17.53 -6.59
C GLU A 279 6.43 -17.49 -7.88
N ALA A 280 6.01 -18.22 -8.91
CA ALA A 280 6.68 -18.23 -10.19
C ALA A 280 6.57 -16.86 -10.89
N ALA A 281 5.36 -16.28 -10.96
CA ALA A 281 5.13 -14.96 -11.53
C ALA A 281 5.90 -13.86 -10.78
N ARG A 282 5.98 -13.96 -9.47
CA ARG A 282 6.77 -13.08 -8.59
C ARG A 282 8.27 -13.15 -8.87
N ALA A 283 8.81 -14.33 -9.17
CA ALA A 283 10.21 -14.47 -9.57
C ALA A 283 10.46 -13.91 -10.98
N VAL A 284 9.53 -14.07 -11.93
CA VAL A 284 9.57 -13.41 -13.25
C VAL A 284 9.58 -11.89 -13.11
N ARG A 285 8.65 -11.31 -12.34
CA ARG A 285 8.58 -9.86 -12.08
C ARG A 285 9.88 -9.33 -11.47
N ARG A 286 10.46 -10.05 -10.51
CA ARG A 286 11.74 -9.67 -9.88
C ARG A 286 12.89 -9.56 -10.88
N VAL A 287 12.98 -10.46 -11.86
CA VAL A 287 13.99 -10.34 -12.93
C VAL A 287 13.71 -9.12 -13.80
N SER A 288 12.45 -8.89 -14.18
CA SER A 288 12.09 -7.72 -14.97
C SER A 288 12.47 -6.41 -14.27
N TYR A 289 12.15 -6.27 -12.99
CA TYR A 289 12.54 -5.08 -12.21
C TYR A 289 14.06 -4.99 -12.07
N ALA A 290 14.75 -6.10 -11.82
CA ALA A 290 16.21 -6.11 -11.76
C ALA A 290 16.84 -5.67 -13.09
N GLU A 291 16.32 -6.11 -14.23
CA GLU A 291 16.78 -5.65 -15.54
C GLU A 291 16.60 -4.14 -15.71
N ASP A 292 15.41 -3.61 -15.45
CA ASP A 292 15.14 -2.17 -15.57
C ASP A 292 16.09 -1.34 -14.70
N ASN A 293 16.35 -1.82 -13.48
CA ASN A 293 17.24 -1.18 -12.52
C ASN A 293 18.72 -1.29 -12.91
N ILE A 294 19.16 -2.44 -13.43
CA ILE A 294 20.50 -2.63 -14.01
C ILE A 294 20.69 -1.71 -15.23
N ASP A 295 19.66 -1.56 -16.07
CA ASP A 295 19.68 -0.69 -17.24
C ASP A 295 19.75 0.78 -16.88
N ARG A 296 19.05 1.18 -15.82
CA ARG A 296 19.12 2.52 -15.25
C ARG A 296 20.53 2.81 -14.70
N LEU A 297 21.09 1.89 -13.91
CA LEU A 297 22.47 1.98 -13.42
C LEU A 297 23.47 2.10 -14.57
N PHE A 298 23.35 1.23 -15.58
CA PHE A 298 24.22 1.25 -16.74
C PHE A 298 24.17 2.59 -17.48
N ARG A 299 22.97 3.13 -17.72
CA ARG A 299 22.79 4.45 -18.35
C ARG A 299 23.39 5.57 -17.51
N MET A 300 23.17 5.55 -16.19
CA MET A 300 23.75 6.52 -15.26
C MET A 300 25.29 6.49 -15.26
N GLU A 301 25.89 5.30 -15.26
CA GLU A 301 27.35 5.11 -15.34
C GLU A 301 27.92 5.64 -16.66
N ASN A 302 27.21 5.44 -17.78
CA ASN A 302 27.67 5.77 -19.13
C ASN A 302 27.29 7.19 -19.61
N GLY A 303 26.94 8.10 -18.71
CA GLY A 303 26.78 9.51 -19.08
C GLY A 303 25.39 9.92 -19.53
N ASP A 304 24.36 9.09 -19.35
CA ASP A 304 23.00 9.45 -19.70
C ASP A 304 22.51 10.61 -18.81
N VAL A 305 22.51 11.81 -19.40
CA VAL A 305 22.13 13.05 -18.70
C VAL A 305 20.68 12.99 -18.24
N THR A 306 19.78 12.37 -19.00
CA THR A 306 18.37 12.27 -18.63
C THR A 306 18.22 11.46 -17.35
N VAL A 307 18.82 10.26 -17.31
CA VAL A 307 18.77 9.41 -16.11
C VAL A 307 19.45 10.08 -14.91
N ARG A 308 20.60 10.73 -15.11
CA ARG A 308 21.30 11.43 -14.01
C ARG A 308 20.45 12.55 -13.40
N ARG A 309 19.73 13.30 -14.24
CA ARG A 309 18.84 14.38 -13.77
C ARG A 309 17.60 13.83 -13.08
N GLU A 310 17.01 12.75 -13.61
CA GLU A 310 15.90 12.04 -12.96
C GLU A 310 16.27 11.54 -11.55
N GLU A 311 17.46 10.94 -11.39
CA GLU A 311 17.90 10.45 -10.07
C GLU A 311 18.29 11.57 -9.11
N LEU A 312 18.84 12.69 -9.61
CA LEU A 312 19.05 13.89 -8.78
C LEU A 312 17.73 14.51 -8.34
N GLN A 313 16.74 14.56 -9.22
CA GLN A 313 15.42 15.08 -8.91
C GLN A 313 14.74 14.25 -7.83
N ALA A 314 14.73 12.93 -7.97
CA ALA A 314 14.14 12.05 -6.97
C ALA A 314 14.84 12.19 -5.60
N LEU A 315 16.17 12.28 -5.58
CA LEU A 315 16.92 12.50 -4.36
C LEU A 315 16.62 13.88 -3.75
N ARG A 316 16.50 14.93 -4.57
CA ARG A 316 16.10 16.27 -4.12
C ARG A 316 14.73 16.26 -3.47
N GLU A 317 13.77 15.57 -4.08
CA GLU A 317 12.39 15.45 -3.57
C GLU A 317 12.35 14.72 -2.23
N ASP A 318 13.12 13.64 -2.09
CA ASP A 318 13.26 12.92 -0.82
C ASP A 318 13.90 13.80 0.27
N ILE A 319 14.96 14.56 -0.05
CA ILE A 319 15.59 15.52 0.86
C ILE A 319 14.60 16.60 1.30
N VAL A 320 13.77 17.11 0.39
CA VAL A 320 12.73 18.10 0.70
C VAL A 320 11.69 17.51 1.65
N ALA A 321 11.25 16.27 1.41
CA ALA A 321 10.31 15.59 2.29
C ALA A 321 10.90 15.43 3.71
N ALA A 322 12.15 14.97 3.82
CA ALA A 322 12.87 14.89 5.10
C ALA A 322 13.00 16.26 5.78
N GLN A 323 13.26 17.32 5.02
CA GLN A 323 13.39 18.68 5.54
C GLN A 323 12.09 19.20 6.14
N VAL A 324 10.94 18.86 5.55
CA VAL A 324 9.61 19.28 6.04
C VAL A 324 9.31 18.71 7.43
N GLU A 325 9.82 17.51 7.74
CA GLU A 325 9.65 16.90 9.07
C GLU A 325 10.43 17.60 10.19
N VAL A 326 11.41 18.44 9.85
CA VAL A 326 12.22 19.16 10.84
C VAL A 326 11.47 20.40 11.35
N LYS A 327 11.00 20.31 12.61
CA LYS A 327 10.18 21.34 13.27
C LYS A 327 10.88 22.71 13.41
N ASP A 328 12.19 22.72 13.68
CA ASP A 328 12.96 23.95 13.85
C ASP A 328 13.77 24.27 12.59
N ALA A 329 13.29 25.23 11.81
CA ALA A 329 13.98 25.77 10.63
C ALA A 329 15.34 26.42 10.96
N GLY A 330 15.59 26.73 12.24
CA GLY A 330 16.86 27.22 12.75
C GLY A 330 17.84 26.12 13.15
N SER A 331 17.45 24.84 13.13
CA SER A 331 18.28 23.72 13.60
C SER A 331 19.49 23.44 12.69
N GLY A 332 20.48 22.74 13.23
CA GLY A 332 21.63 22.25 12.43
C GLY A 332 21.19 21.30 11.32
N LEU A 333 20.28 20.37 11.64
CA LEU A 333 19.74 19.38 10.72
C LEU A 333 18.97 20.03 9.55
N TYR A 334 18.10 21.02 9.83
CA TYR A 334 17.39 21.73 8.77
C TYR A 334 18.35 22.41 7.78
N ARG A 335 19.43 23.04 8.28
CA ARG A 335 20.45 23.68 7.43
C ARG A 335 21.29 22.67 6.66
N GLU A 336 21.55 21.51 7.24
CA GLU A 336 22.24 20.41 6.56
C GLU A 336 21.40 19.88 5.39
N LEU A 337 20.12 19.55 5.63
CA LEU A 337 19.18 19.14 4.57
C LEU A 337 19.01 20.22 3.50
N GLN A 338 18.96 21.50 3.89
CA GLN A 338 18.97 22.61 2.93
C GLN A 338 20.23 22.61 2.06
N THR A 339 21.40 22.41 2.66
CA THR A 339 22.69 22.36 1.94
C THR A 339 22.74 21.18 0.96
N LEU A 340 22.20 20.03 1.35
CA LEU A 340 22.10 18.84 0.49
C LEU A 340 21.16 19.08 -0.69
N ARG A 341 20.01 19.73 -0.46
CA ARG A 341 19.07 20.12 -1.51
C ARG A 341 19.72 21.07 -2.51
N GLU A 342 20.37 22.14 -2.04
CA GLU A 342 21.07 23.12 -2.87
C GLU A 342 22.20 22.47 -3.68
N ARG A 343 22.88 21.46 -3.10
CA ARG A 343 23.90 20.69 -3.81
C ARG A 343 23.30 19.83 -4.92
N ALA A 344 22.15 19.17 -4.70
CA ALA A 344 21.46 18.42 -5.74
C ALA A 344 21.01 19.33 -6.89
N GLU A 345 20.46 20.51 -6.59
CA GLU A 345 20.07 21.54 -7.57
C GLU A 345 21.25 22.09 -8.36
N TRP A 346 22.39 22.31 -7.70
CA TRP A 346 23.62 22.71 -8.35
C TRP A 346 24.14 21.63 -9.29
N MET A 347 24.12 20.35 -8.88
CA MET A 347 24.52 19.23 -9.74
C MET A 347 23.61 19.11 -10.97
N ASP A 348 22.30 19.30 -10.83
CA ASP A 348 21.36 19.31 -11.96
C ASP A 348 21.66 20.47 -12.94
N SER A 349 21.88 21.66 -12.40
CA SER A 349 22.22 22.85 -13.18
C SER A 349 23.55 22.68 -13.92
N ASP A 350 24.53 22.07 -13.26
CA ASP A 350 25.82 21.79 -13.87
C ASP A 350 25.71 20.78 -15.03
N LEU A 351 24.97 19.68 -14.85
CA LEU A 351 24.68 18.72 -15.91
C LEU A 351 24.01 19.40 -17.12
N ALA A 352 23.08 20.33 -16.88
CA ALA A 352 22.41 21.08 -17.94
C ALA A 352 23.37 21.98 -18.74
N THR A 353 24.50 22.38 -18.15
CA THR A 353 25.53 23.21 -18.78
C THR A 353 26.75 22.42 -19.29
N GLY A 354 26.77 21.10 -19.06
CA GLY A 354 27.83 20.19 -19.51
C GLY A 354 29.10 20.22 -18.64
N GLY A 355 29.00 20.57 -17.36
CA GLY A 355 30.17 20.80 -16.50
C GLY A 355 30.85 19.56 -15.91
N HIS A 356 30.13 18.45 -15.65
CA HIS A 356 30.73 17.22 -15.10
C HIS A 356 30.99 16.17 -16.18
N GLY A 357 32.24 15.70 -16.26
CA GLY A 357 32.57 14.42 -16.89
C GLY A 357 32.06 13.24 -16.03
N ASP A 358 31.87 12.07 -16.65
CA ASP A 358 31.14 10.94 -16.05
C ASP A 358 31.60 10.52 -14.65
N ALA A 359 32.91 10.42 -14.44
CA ALA A 359 33.48 10.03 -13.15
C ALA A 359 33.23 11.08 -12.05
N ALA A 360 33.27 12.37 -12.39
CA ALA A 360 33.08 13.45 -11.41
C ALA A 360 31.63 13.51 -10.90
N PHE A 361 30.66 13.19 -11.76
CA PHE A 361 29.26 13.12 -11.37
C PHE A 361 28.99 11.99 -10.36
N LEU A 362 29.44 10.77 -10.65
CA LEU A 362 29.18 9.61 -9.78
C LEU A 362 29.82 9.79 -8.40
N ASP A 363 31.04 10.34 -8.33
CA ASP A 363 31.70 10.68 -7.07
C ASP A 363 30.92 11.73 -6.28
N ALA A 364 30.41 12.77 -6.95
CA ALA A 364 29.62 13.81 -6.32
C ALA A 364 28.27 13.28 -5.81
N TYR A 365 27.64 12.39 -6.58
CA TYR A 365 26.37 11.74 -6.25
C TYR A 365 26.52 10.81 -5.04
N LEU A 366 27.55 9.96 -5.02
CA LEU A 366 27.85 9.08 -3.88
C LEU A 366 28.12 9.87 -2.59
N ARG A 367 28.83 11.00 -2.68
CA ARG A 367 29.04 11.87 -1.52
C ARG A 367 27.72 12.49 -1.05
N LEU A 368 26.87 12.95 -1.97
CA LEU A 368 25.55 13.48 -1.63
C LEU A 368 24.69 12.43 -0.90
N LEU A 369 24.68 11.18 -1.38
CA LEU A 369 24.02 10.06 -0.69
C LEU A 369 24.60 9.81 0.71
N GLY A 370 25.94 9.80 0.84
CA GLY A 370 26.61 9.57 2.12
C GLY A 370 26.34 10.66 3.16
N ASP A 371 26.35 11.91 2.72
CA ASP A 371 26.02 13.07 3.56
C ASP A 371 24.54 13.02 3.97
N TYR A 372 23.64 12.74 3.02
CA TYR A 372 22.22 12.63 3.28
C TYR A 372 21.85 11.47 4.21
N ARG A 373 22.50 10.31 4.06
CA ARG A 373 22.38 9.19 5.02
C ARG A 373 22.64 9.63 6.46
N THR A 374 23.64 10.50 6.65
CA THR A 374 24.02 10.99 7.97
C THR A 374 22.94 11.91 8.55
N ALA A 375 22.40 12.82 7.73
CA ALA A 375 21.25 13.63 8.11
C ALA A 375 20.01 12.79 8.44
N LEU A 376 19.73 11.72 7.67
CA LEU A 376 18.60 10.83 7.94
C LEU A 376 18.78 9.99 9.20
N ALA A 377 19.99 9.58 9.54
CA ALA A 377 20.26 8.91 10.81
C ALA A 377 19.90 9.82 12.00
N GLN A 378 20.29 11.10 11.93
CA GLN A 378 19.90 12.08 12.94
C GLN A 378 18.38 12.34 12.95
N LEU A 379 17.76 12.46 11.77
CA LEU A 379 16.31 12.65 11.67
C LEU A 379 15.54 11.48 12.29
N LYS A 380 15.96 10.25 12.02
CA LYS A 380 15.37 9.04 12.61
C LYS A 380 15.45 9.08 14.15
N GLU A 381 16.60 9.42 14.71
CA GLU A 381 16.77 9.57 16.17
C GLU A 381 15.89 10.68 16.76
N GLU A 382 15.62 11.77 16.02
CA GLU A 382 14.79 12.89 16.48
C GLU A 382 13.27 12.71 16.27
N LYS A 383 12.85 11.79 15.40
CA LYS A 383 11.45 11.71 14.92
C LYS A 383 10.78 10.36 15.07
N PHE A 384 11.55 9.29 15.00
CA PHE A 384 11.05 7.92 14.96
C PHE A 384 11.51 7.16 16.21
N ASP A 385 11.61 7.88 17.34
CA ASP A 385 11.99 7.35 18.66
C ASP A 385 10.82 6.69 19.41
N ASP A 386 9.61 6.84 18.86
CA ASP A 386 8.36 6.23 19.31
C ASP A 386 8.18 4.77 18.89
N VAL A 387 8.92 4.33 17.86
CA VAL A 387 8.93 2.93 17.42
C VAL A 387 9.94 2.12 18.24
N ASP A 388 9.46 1.09 18.93
CA ASP A 388 10.31 0.10 19.61
C ASP A 388 11.12 -0.68 18.59
N ALA A 389 12.45 -0.49 18.63
CA ALA A 389 13.37 -1.11 17.69
C ALA A 389 13.47 -2.64 17.84
N ASP A 390 13.11 -3.21 19.00
CA ASP A 390 13.16 -4.65 19.24
C ASP A 390 11.93 -5.38 18.68
N GLU A 391 10.81 -4.67 18.53
CA GLU A 391 9.54 -5.20 17.98
C GLU A 391 9.31 -4.80 16.52
N ALA A 392 10.06 -3.82 16.01
CA ALA A 392 9.92 -3.33 14.66
C ALA A 392 10.46 -4.31 13.61
N THR A 393 9.83 -4.28 12.43
CA THR A 393 10.37 -4.89 11.21
C THR A 393 11.73 -4.27 10.84
N GLU A 394 12.59 -5.03 10.14
CA GLU A 394 13.91 -4.53 9.76
C GLU A 394 13.80 -3.37 8.76
N LEU A 395 14.33 -2.19 9.12
CA LEU A 395 14.49 -1.07 8.20
C LEU A 395 15.58 -1.41 7.17
N ARG A 396 15.16 -1.65 5.92
CA ARG A 396 16.06 -1.97 4.81
C ARG A 396 15.83 -1.05 3.61
N ALA A 397 16.87 -0.84 2.82
CA ALA A 397 16.73 -0.18 1.53
C ALA A 397 15.99 -1.09 0.54
N PRO A 398 15.34 -0.52 -0.49
CA PRO A 398 14.83 -1.29 -1.61
C PRO A 398 15.93 -2.13 -2.25
N ALA A 399 15.63 -3.38 -2.60
CA ALA A 399 16.53 -4.29 -3.30
C ALA A 399 16.48 -4.06 -4.82
N ILE A 400 17.52 -4.44 -5.56
CA ILE A 400 17.58 -4.21 -7.03
C ILE A 400 16.41 -4.82 -7.81
N TYR A 401 15.72 -5.82 -7.26
CA TYR A 401 14.56 -6.47 -7.86
C TYR A 401 13.22 -5.91 -7.39
N GLU A 402 13.22 -4.78 -6.68
CA GLU A 402 12.03 -4.07 -6.26
C GLU A 402 11.77 -2.88 -7.19
N PRO A 403 10.50 -2.57 -7.48
CA PRO A 403 10.14 -1.52 -8.44
C PRO A 403 10.60 -0.12 -8.00
N ASP A 404 10.69 0.12 -6.69
CA ASP A 404 11.05 1.43 -6.11
C ASP A 404 12.57 1.59 -5.87
N TYR A 405 13.38 0.64 -6.34
CA TYR A 405 14.83 0.77 -6.29
C TYR A 405 15.32 1.95 -7.14
N ARG A 406 16.28 2.68 -6.59
CA ARG A 406 17.02 3.72 -7.31
C ARG A 406 18.53 3.54 -7.12
N PRO A 407 19.35 3.97 -8.10
CA PRO A 407 20.80 3.92 -8.00
C PRO A 407 21.34 4.47 -6.68
N GLY A 408 22.11 3.65 -5.97
CA GLY A 408 22.72 4.02 -4.69
C GLY A 408 21.92 3.64 -3.45
N TYR A 409 20.68 3.16 -3.58
CA TYR A 409 19.96 2.56 -2.46
C TYR A 409 20.68 1.30 -1.99
N GLY A 410 20.84 1.17 -0.66
CA GLY A 410 21.61 0.08 -0.03
C GLY A 410 23.12 0.31 0.00
N VAL A 411 23.67 1.19 -0.86
CA VAL A 411 25.10 1.52 -0.85
C VAL A 411 25.45 2.18 0.48
N TYR A 412 26.44 1.61 1.19
CA TYR A 412 26.80 2.01 2.55
C TYR A 412 25.61 2.05 3.52
N ASN A 413 24.64 1.15 3.36
CA ASN A 413 23.39 1.11 4.15
C ASN A 413 22.55 2.38 4.02
N PHE A 414 22.63 3.09 2.88
CA PHE A 414 21.75 4.21 2.62
C PHE A 414 20.30 3.72 2.40
N VAL A 415 19.40 4.22 3.25
CA VAL A 415 17.95 4.05 3.15
C VAL A 415 17.37 5.45 2.92
N PRO A 416 16.54 5.67 1.88
CA PRO A 416 15.96 6.99 1.62
C PRO A 416 14.86 7.33 2.65
N PHE A 417 14.54 8.61 2.79
CA PHE A 417 13.57 9.09 3.76
C PHE A 417 12.19 8.49 3.55
N TRP A 418 11.70 8.39 2.31
CA TRP A 418 10.39 7.80 2.05
C TRP A 418 10.28 6.35 2.57
N THR A 419 11.37 5.57 2.48
CA THR A 419 11.39 4.20 3.03
C THR A 419 11.43 4.23 4.55
N MET A 420 12.16 5.17 5.15
CA MET A 420 12.15 5.33 6.61
C MET A 420 10.78 5.78 7.13
N ALA A 421 10.11 6.69 6.43
CA ALA A 421 8.77 7.18 6.77
C ALA A 421 7.73 6.07 6.65
N ALA A 422 7.73 5.30 5.55
CA ALA A 422 6.85 4.16 5.38
C ALA A 422 7.08 3.08 6.46
N TRP A 423 8.35 2.80 6.78
CA TRP A 423 8.71 1.91 7.89
C TRP A 423 8.19 2.44 9.23
N HIS A 424 8.35 3.73 9.50
CA HIS A 424 7.87 4.35 10.73
C HIS A 424 6.35 4.25 10.84
N THR A 425 5.61 4.66 9.81
CA THR A 425 4.14 4.58 9.79
C THR A 425 3.65 3.15 10.03
N SER A 426 4.19 2.18 9.29
CA SER A 426 3.79 0.77 9.43
C SER A 426 4.08 0.23 10.83
N ASN A 427 5.27 0.47 11.39
CA ASN A 427 5.59 -0.04 12.72
C ASN A 427 4.88 0.73 13.84
N ALA A 428 4.69 2.04 13.71
CA ALA A 428 3.92 2.82 14.68
C ALA A 428 2.46 2.37 14.70
N GLN A 429 1.86 2.07 13.54
CA GLN A 429 0.53 1.48 13.44
C GLN A 429 0.49 0.10 14.09
N THR A 430 1.38 -0.83 13.72
CA THR A 430 1.42 -2.17 14.31
C THR A 430 1.68 -2.13 15.82
N GLN A 431 2.56 -1.24 16.30
CA GLN A 431 2.89 -1.13 17.71
C GLN A 431 1.76 -0.46 18.52
N ALA A 432 1.08 0.53 17.94
CA ALA A 432 -0.15 1.08 18.50
C ALA A 432 -1.24 -0.01 18.59
N GLN A 433 -1.38 -0.86 17.58
CA GLN A 433 -2.28 -2.02 17.59
C GLN A 433 -1.94 -3.02 18.71
N THR A 434 -0.66 -3.27 19.01
CA THR A 434 -0.26 -4.10 20.17
C THR A 434 -0.47 -3.42 21.53
N GLY A 435 -0.42 -2.08 21.59
CA GLY A 435 -0.66 -1.28 22.80
C GLY A 435 -2.13 -1.10 23.18
N THR A 436 -3.04 -1.14 22.19
CA THR A 436 -4.50 -1.09 22.37
C THR A 436 -5.16 -2.35 21.84
N SER A 437 -4.95 -3.47 22.53
CA SER A 437 -5.70 -4.71 22.30
C SER A 437 -7.12 -4.61 22.88
N GLY A 438 -7.96 -3.80 22.26
CA GLY A 438 -9.41 -4.00 22.25
C GLY A 438 -9.77 -4.65 20.92
N ALA A 439 -9.80 -5.98 20.85
CA ALA A 439 -10.17 -6.69 19.62
C ALA A 439 -11.49 -6.14 19.06
N VAL A 440 -11.52 -5.79 17.76
CA VAL A 440 -12.74 -5.33 17.10
C VAL A 440 -13.82 -6.39 17.28
N ASN A 441 -14.89 -5.99 17.98
CA ASN A 441 -16.03 -6.84 18.25
C ASN A 441 -16.96 -6.82 17.04
N THR A 442 -17.02 -7.93 16.32
CA THR A 442 -17.93 -8.11 15.19
C THR A 442 -19.17 -8.93 15.54
N SER A 443 -19.37 -9.25 16.82
CA SER A 443 -20.47 -10.11 17.26
C SER A 443 -21.72 -9.31 17.65
N PHE A 444 -22.88 -9.81 17.21
CA PHE A 444 -24.21 -9.36 17.63
C PHE A 444 -24.83 -10.45 18.52
N SER A 445 -25.41 -10.05 19.65
CA SER A 445 -25.98 -10.98 20.64
C SER A 445 -27.20 -11.75 20.11
N SER A 446 -27.87 -11.19 19.10
CA SER A 446 -29.04 -11.77 18.43
C SER A 446 -28.69 -12.92 17.46
N GLY A 447 -27.42 -13.04 17.06
CA GLY A 447 -26.99 -13.89 15.95
C GLY A 447 -27.04 -13.20 14.58
N PHE A 448 -27.34 -11.90 14.53
CA PHE A 448 -27.24 -11.08 13.34
C PHE A 448 -25.81 -11.12 12.77
N SER A 449 -25.68 -11.22 11.45
CA SER A 449 -24.41 -11.44 10.74
C SER A 449 -23.99 -10.20 9.95
N GLY A 450 -24.20 -9.01 10.53
CA GLY A 450 -23.82 -7.75 9.90
C GLY A 450 -22.31 -7.62 9.72
N ALA A 451 -21.87 -7.17 8.54
CA ALA A 451 -20.48 -6.84 8.29
C ALA A 451 -20.06 -5.52 8.98
N GLY A 452 -18.79 -5.48 9.40
CA GLY A 452 -18.21 -4.41 10.21
C GLY A 452 -17.95 -4.82 11.66
N GLY A 453 -17.76 -3.84 12.53
CA GLY A 453 -17.42 -4.07 13.92
C GLY A 453 -17.36 -2.80 14.76
N SER A 454 -17.11 -3.00 16.05
CA SER A 454 -16.91 -1.92 17.02
C SER A 454 -15.69 -2.14 17.89
N SER A 455 -15.12 -1.05 18.40
CA SER A 455 -14.04 -1.08 19.38
C SER A 455 -14.32 -0.09 20.50
N SER A 456 -14.01 -0.49 21.73
CA SER A 456 -13.90 0.45 22.85
C SER A 456 -12.64 1.31 22.73
N PHE A 457 -12.64 2.45 23.41
CA PHE A 457 -11.48 3.33 23.59
C PHE A 457 -11.58 4.12 24.90
#